data_AF-A0A2H0RQN8-F1
#
_entry.id   AF-A0A2H0RQN8-F1
#
_cell.length_a   1.000
_cell.length_b   1.000
_cell.length_c   1.000
_cell.angle_alpha   90.00
_cell.angle_beta   90.00
_cell.angle_gamma   90.00
#
_symmetry.space_group_name_H-M   'P 1'
#
loop_
_entity.id
_entity.type
_entity.pdbx_description
1 polymer ?
#
loop_
_entity_poly.entity_id
_entity_poly.type
_entity_poly.pdbx_seq_one_letter_code
_entity_poly.pdbx_strand_id
1 'polypeptide(L)'
;MSDFAPESWSPEEGAAGGPEALSEEAKQRFAAAAAAMQQIRREEKRSKKRDDQVAKAIIQFLGDANHARLFVLVSRLVARNCPSIFILAILSLIHAESLKTVEEYLAENGGKSAEKTVDEQLSLTTSGALDTETNHALVAWITRMQLVLSLSPQNILLRLMVDGRNLDGSVLQLATFVVAEFFEQHNRSAPFEKIQPLTASMLQAVFQPFMPQARKALSEQQAEAGDYEEDPQNT
;
A
#
# COMPACT_ATOMS: atom_id res chain seq x y z
N MET A 1 0.86 34.66 -53.20
CA MET A 1 0.92 33.62 -52.17
C MET A 1 -0.34 33.78 -51.32
N SER A 2 -1.47 33.25 -51.77
CA SER A 2 -1.95 31.85 -51.66
C SER A 2 -2.57 31.55 -50.29
N ASP A 3 -3.89 31.33 -50.37
CA ASP A 3 -4.78 30.52 -49.54
C ASP A 3 -5.02 30.90 -48.08
N PHE A 4 -6.21 31.47 -47.82
CA PHE A 4 -7.12 30.99 -46.78
C PHE A 4 -8.56 31.45 -47.10
N ALA A 5 -9.33 30.56 -47.74
CA ALA A 5 -10.78 30.61 -47.73
C ALA A 5 -11.28 29.77 -46.55
N PRO A 6 -12.38 30.19 -45.91
CA PRO A 6 -13.46 29.26 -45.67
C PRO A 6 -14.75 29.81 -46.27
N GLU A 7 -15.13 29.25 -47.41
CA GLU A 7 -16.48 29.37 -47.94
C GLU A 7 -17.48 28.57 -47.10
N SER A 8 -18.64 29.20 -46.92
CA SER A 8 -19.96 28.57 -46.83
C SER A 8 -20.30 27.70 -45.61
N TRP A 9 -20.83 28.37 -44.59
CA TRP A 9 -21.93 27.79 -43.79
C TRP A 9 -23.13 28.72 -43.93
N SER A 10 -24.08 28.33 -44.79
CA SER A 10 -25.43 28.91 -44.81
C SER A 10 -26.32 28.10 -43.86
N PRO A 11 -26.86 28.68 -42.77
CA PRO A 11 -27.95 28.05 -42.03
C PRO A 11 -29.27 28.50 -42.66
N GLU A 12 -29.82 27.66 -43.54
CA GLU A 12 -31.22 27.76 -43.96
C GLU A 12 -32.11 27.25 -42.81
N GLU A 13 -33.05 28.08 -42.38
CA GLU A 13 -33.93 27.89 -41.22
C GLU A 13 -34.86 26.67 -41.38
N GLY A 14 -35.09 25.91 -40.29
CA GLY A 14 -36.23 25.00 -40.25
C GLY A 14 -36.25 23.87 -39.22
N ALA A 15 -35.98 24.12 -37.93
CA ALA A 15 -36.51 23.26 -36.87
C ALA A 15 -36.59 24.02 -35.54
N ALA A 16 -37.80 24.46 -35.21
CA ALA A 16 -38.15 24.98 -33.90
C ALA A 16 -38.03 23.87 -32.83
N GLY A 17 -36.86 23.79 -32.21
CA GLY A 17 -36.57 23.02 -31.00
C GLY A 17 -35.34 23.65 -30.36
N GLY A 18 -35.55 24.47 -29.33
CA GLY A 18 -34.56 25.43 -28.85
C GLY A 18 -33.22 24.83 -28.38
N PRO A 19 -32.15 25.64 -28.36
CA PRO A 19 -30.81 25.26 -27.88
C PRO A 19 -30.74 24.97 -26.38
N GLU A 20 -31.84 25.12 -25.64
CA GLU A 20 -31.89 25.00 -24.18
C GLU A 20 -31.76 23.56 -23.67
N ALA A 21 -32.30 22.56 -24.39
CA ALA A 21 -32.20 21.16 -23.97
C ALA A 21 -30.80 20.57 -24.16
N LEU A 22 -30.10 20.95 -25.23
CA LEU A 22 -28.68 20.60 -25.45
C LEU A 22 -27.75 21.40 -24.51
N SER A 23 -28.14 22.61 -24.13
CA SER A 23 -27.42 23.45 -23.16
C SER A 23 -27.44 22.86 -21.75
N GLU A 24 -28.59 22.37 -21.27
CA GLU A 24 -28.69 21.77 -19.93
C GLU A 24 -27.91 20.45 -19.81
N GLU A 25 -28.00 19.59 -20.82
CA GLU A 25 -27.22 18.35 -20.85
C GLU A 25 -25.71 18.63 -20.96
N ALA A 26 -25.30 19.64 -21.74
CA ALA A 26 -23.91 20.09 -21.81
C ALA A 26 -23.43 20.67 -20.47
N LYS A 27 -24.21 21.53 -19.81
CA LYS A 27 -23.89 22.07 -18.48
C LYS A 27 -23.71 20.98 -17.43
N GLN A 28 -24.57 19.96 -17.44
CA GLN A 28 -24.45 18.81 -16.54
C GLN A 28 -23.17 18.01 -16.81
N ARG A 29 -22.82 17.77 -18.08
CA ARG A 29 -21.57 17.09 -18.45
C ARG A 29 -20.33 17.91 -18.07
N PHE A 30 -20.35 19.23 -18.24
CA PHE A 30 -19.26 20.11 -17.81
C PHE A 30 -19.14 20.20 -16.29
N ALA A 31 -20.26 20.24 -15.56
CA ALA A 31 -20.26 20.21 -14.10
C ALA A 31 -19.72 18.87 -13.56
N ALA A 32 -20.11 17.75 -14.17
CA ALA A 32 -19.59 16.42 -13.83
C ALA A 32 -18.09 16.30 -14.13
N ALA A 33 -17.63 16.80 -15.28
CA ALA A 33 -16.21 16.81 -15.63
C ALA A 33 -15.39 17.73 -14.72
N ALA A 34 -15.91 18.90 -14.33
CA ALA A 34 -15.27 19.81 -13.39
C ALA A 34 -15.19 19.22 -11.99
N ALA A 35 -16.26 18.54 -11.52
CA ALA A 35 -16.26 17.81 -10.26
C ALA A 35 -15.25 16.65 -10.27
N ALA A 36 -15.20 15.87 -11.36
CA ALA A 36 -14.22 14.81 -11.55
C ALA A 36 -12.78 15.37 -11.56
N MET A 37 -12.52 16.46 -12.27
CA MET A 37 -11.19 17.11 -12.27
C MET A 37 -10.81 17.68 -10.90
N GLN A 38 -11.76 18.24 -10.15
CA GLN A 38 -11.51 18.69 -8.77
C GLN A 38 -11.22 17.53 -7.84
N GLN A 39 -11.93 16.42 -8.01
CA GLN A 39 -11.71 15.20 -7.24
C GLN A 39 -10.34 14.60 -7.55
N ILE A 40 -9.97 14.47 -8.83
CA ILE A 40 -8.63 14.05 -9.28
C ILE A 40 -7.55 14.97 -8.68
N ARG A 41 -7.72 16.31 -8.74
CA ARG A 41 -6.76 17.26 -8.14
C ARG A 41 -6.65 17.13 -6.62
N ARG A 42 -7.75 16.82 -5.92
CA ARG A 42 -7.75 16.59 -4.47
C ARG A 42 -7.04 15.28 -4.13
N GLU A 43 -7.31 14.21 -4.88
CA GLU A 43 -6.66 12.91 -4.73
C GLU A 43 -5.16 13.01 -5.02
N GLU A 44 -4.75 13.74 -6.06
CA GLU A 44 -3.33 13.94 -6.40
C GLU A 44 -2.60 14.75 -5.31
N LYS A 45 -3.20 15.83 -4.79
CA LYS A 45 -2.64 16.60 -3.68
C LYS A 45 -2.52 15.78 -2.40
N ARG A 46 -3.53 14.95 -2.10
CA ARG A 46 -3.51 14.04 -0.94
C ARG A 46 -2.43 12.98 -1.11
N SER A 47 -2.31 12.38 -2.30
CA SER A 47 -1.25 11.41 -2.59
C SER A 47 0.13 12.01 -2.40
N LYS A 48 0.39 13.19 -2.96
CA LYS A 48 1.69 13.88 -2.80
C LYS A 48 2.01 14.19 -1.33
N LYS A 49 1.05 14.75 -0.59
CA LYS A 49 1.23 15.03 0.84
C LYS A 49 1.52 13.75 1.64
N ARG A 50 0.83 12.66 1.32
CA ARG A 50 1.06 11.35 1.94
C ARG A 50 2.46 10.84 1.65
N ASP A 51 2.88 10.86 0.38
CA ASP A 51 4.19 10.37 -0.03
C ASP A 51 5.31 11.19 0.66
N ASP A 52 5.13 12.51 0.78
CA ASP A 52 6.02 13.40 1.54
C ASP A 52 6.05 13.07 3.04
N GLN A 53 4.88 12.83 3.66
CA GLN A 53 4.77 12.47 5.08
C GLN A 53 5.43 11.12 5.36
N VAL A 54 5.25 10.15 4.46
CA VAL A 54 5.87 8.84 4.55
C VAL A 54 7.38 8.94 4.39
N ALA A 55 7.87 9.71 3.40
CA ALA A 55 9.30 9.96 3.23
C ALA A 55 9.90 10.63 4.48
N LYS A 56 9.20 11.61 5.07
CA LYS A 56 9.61 12.28 6.30
C LYS A 56 9.66 11.32 7.49
N ALA A 57 8.66 10.47 7.68
CA ALA A 57 8.63 9.49 8.76
C ALA A 57 9.78 8.48 8.63
N ILE A 58 10.07 8.04 7.40
CA ILE A 58 11.24 7.20 7.10
C ILE A 58 12.53 7.96 7.42
N ILE A 59 12.73 9.18 6.93
CA ILE A 59 13.94 9.97 7.18
C ILE A 59 14.15 10.22 8.69
N GLN A 60 13.09 10.56 9.42
CA GLN A 60 13.14 10.77 10.87
C GLN A 60 13.54 9.48 11.60
N PHE A 61 12.95 8.35 11.22
CA PHE A 61 13.30 7.04 11.78
C PHE A 61 14.76 6.65 11.50
N LEU A 62 15.22 6.95 10.29
CA LEU A 62 16.57 6.65 9.80
C LEU A 62 17.65 7.62 10.29
N GLY A 63 17.26 8.79 10.79
CA GLY A 63 18.16 9.77 11.39
C GLY A 63 18.64 9.40 12.80
N ASP A 64 18.04 8.37 13.42
CA ASP A 64 18.48 7.82 14.70
C ASP A 64 19.62 6.82 14.48
N ALA A 65 20.77 7.07 15.10
CA ALA A 65 21.96 6.21 14.99
C ALA A 65 21.70 4.77 15.45
N ASN A 66 20.70 4.55 16.31
CA ASN A 66 20.32 3.22 16.77
C ASN A 66 19.62 2.38 15.67
N HIS A 67 19.09 3.01 14.62
CA HIS A 67 18.33 2.34 13.56
C HIS A 67 19.12 2.15 12.25
N ALA A 68 20.44 2.35 12.25
CA ALA A 68 21.28 2.24 11.05
C ALA A 68 21.15 0.88 10.32
N ARG A 69 20.86 -0.21 11.05
CA ARG A 69 20.63 -1.54 10.45
C ARG A 69 19.29 -1.62 9.71
N LEU A 70 18.29 -0.89 10.18
CA LEU A 70 16.96 -0.80 9.56
C LEU A 70 17.01 0.03 8.27
N PHE A 71 17.93 1.01 8.18
CA PHE A 71 18.19 1.79 6.97
C PHE A 71 18.42 0.94 5.73
N VAL A 72 19.33 -0.03 5.84
CA VAL A 72 19.72 -0.87 4.70
C VAL A 72 18.53 -1.71 4.24
N LEU A 73 17.73 -2.22 5.17
CA LEU A 73 16.57 -3.06 4.86
C LEU A 73 15.42 -2.23 4.26
N VAL A 74 15.13 -1.06 4.83
CA VAL A 74 14.14 -0.14 4.28
C VAL A 74 14.54 0.29 2.87
N SER A 75 15.82 0.63 2.65
CA SER A 75 16.33 1.01 1.33
C SER A 75 16.17 -0.11 0.30
N ARG A 76 16.41 -1.37 0.68
CA ARG A 76 16.18 -2.53 -0.21
C ARG A 76 14.71 -2.70 -0.56
N LEU A 77 13.81 -2.56 0.41
CA LEU A 77 12.36 -2.64 0.17
C LEU A 77 11.87 -1.52 -0.75
N VAL A 78 12.37 -0.30 -0.54
CA VAL A 78 12.10 0.85 -1.43
C VAL A 78 12.61 0.59 -2.83
N ALA A 79 13.83 0.06 -3.00
CA ALA A 79 14.40 -0.28 -4.31
C ALA A 79 13.58 -1.36 -5.06
N ARG A 80 12.83 -2.19 -4.34
CA ARG A 80 11.87 -3.15 -4.92
C ARG A 80 10.50 -2.56 -5.22
N ASN A 81 10.32 -1.25 -5.04
CA ASN A 81 9.04 -0.56 -5.12
C ASN A 81 8.00 -1.12 -4.13
N CYS A 82 8.44 -1.59 -2.95
CA CYS A 82 7.51 -1.93 -1.88
C CYS A 82 6.75 -0.66 -1.46
N PRO A 83 5.41 -0.69 -1.36
CA PRO A 83 4.64 0.46 -0.94
C PRO A 83 5.10 0.95 0.44
N SER A 84 5.46 2.24 0.51
CA SER A 84 6.06 2.81 1.71
C SER A 84 5.13 2.74 2.93
N ILE A 85 3.81 2.77 2.71
CA ILE A 85 2.82 2.59 3.77
C ILE A 85 2.91 1.21 4.44
N PHE A 86 3.27 0.17 3.69
CA PHE A 86 3.47 -1.17 4.24
C PHE A 86 4.77 -1.24 5.06
N ILE A 87 5.83 -0.55 4.63
CA ILE A 87 7.07 -0.40 5.41
C ILE A 87 6.76 0.30 6.73
N LEU A 88 5.98 1.39 6.72
CA LEU A 88 5.55 2.06 7.94
C LEU A 88 4.70 1.16 8.84
N ALA A 89 3.84 0.31 8.27
CA ALA A 89 3.07 -0.66 9.04
C ALA A 89 3.99 -1.64 9.78
N ILE A 90 5.08 -2.09 9.17
CA ILE A 90 6.11 -2.89 9.85
C ILE A 90 6.73 -2.08 11.00
N LEU A 91 7.22 -0.85 10.73
CA LEU A 91 7.88 0.00 11.73
C LEU A 91 6.97 0.47 12.87
N SER A 92 5.65 0.46 12.67
CA SER A 92 4.66 0.98 13.62
C SER A 92 4.60 0.27 14.98
N LEU A 93 5.28 -0.88 15.12
CA LEU A 93 5.41 -1.55 16.42
C LEU A 93 6.33 -0.79 17.38
N ILE A 94 7.36 -0.11 16.86
CA ILE A 94 8.42 0.53 17.66
C ILE A 94 8.50 2.04 17.44
N HIS A 95 7.83 2.57 16.41
CA HIS A 95 7.93 3.98 16.04
C HIS A 95 6.56 4.66 15.99
N ALA A 96 6.33 5.58 16.93
CA ALA A 96 5.06 6.28 17.12
C ALA A 96 4.62 7.11 15.90
N GLU A 97 5.54 7.76 15.19
CA GLU A 97 5.18 8.56 14.00
C GLU A 97 4.77 7.64 12.82
N SER A 98 5.39 6.46 12.71
CA SER A 98 4.97 5.44 11.74
C SER A 98 3.58 4.90 12.08
N LEU A 99 3.30 4.64 13.36
CA LEU A 99 1.98 4.25 13.85
C LEU A 99 0.91 5.28 13.45
N LYS A 100 1.13 6.53 13.84
CA LYS A 100 0.21 7.64 13.54
C LYS A 100 -0.06 7.76 12.05
N THR A 101 0.99 7.72 11.22
CA THR A 101 0.86 7.83 9.76
C THR A 101 0.04 6.67 9.17
N VAL A 102 0.21 5.45 9.70
CA VAL A 102 -0.57 4.28 9.25
C VAL A 102 -2.02 4.37 9.68
N GLU A 103 -2.30 4.84 10.89
CA GLU A 103 -3.67 5.05 11.38
C GLU A 103 -4.41 6.13 10.59
N GLU A 104 -3.74 7.25 10.31
CA GLU A 104 -4.27 8.31 9.44
C GLU A 104 -4.59 7.73 8.04
N TYR A 105 -3.67 6.95 7.47
CA TYR A 105 -3.90 6.30 6.18
C TYR A 105 -5.10 5.33 6.21
N LEU A 106 -5.21 4.48 7.23
CA LEU A 106 -6.34 3.54 7.35
C LEU A 106 -7.66 4.29 7.50
N ALA A 107 -7.70 5.35 8.30
CA ALA A 107 -8.90 6.17 8.49
C ALA A 107 -9.34 6.86 7.19
N GLU A 108 -8.39 7.39 6.40
CA GLU A 108 -8.67 8.02 5.11
C GLU A 108 -9.22 7.04 4.06
N ASN A 109 -8.85 5.76 4.14
CA ASN A 109 -9.28 4.73 3.20
C ASN A 109 -10.47 3.89 3.72
N GLY A 110 -11.16 4.37 4.77
CA GLY A 110 -12.36 3.71 5.32
C GLY A 110 -12.07 2.42 6.11
N GLY A 111 -10.81 2.17 6.46
CA GLY A 111 -10.42 1.06 7.32
C GLY A 111 -10.83 1.29 8.78
N LYS A 112 -11.21 0.23 9.49
CA LYS A 112 -11.32 0.25 10.95
C LYS A 112 -9.92 0.35 11.57
N SER A 113 -9.79 0.95 12.76
CA SER A 113 -8.53 0.89 13.53
C SER A 113 -8.25 -0.57 13.91
N ALA A 114 -6.97 -0.96 13.91
CA ALA A 114 -6.54 -2.29 14.33
C ALA A 114 -7.05 -2.64 15.73
N GLU A 115 -7.02 -1.69 16.67
CA GLU A 115 -7.48 -1.88 18.05
C GLU A 115 -8.94 -2.34 18.13
N LYS A 116 -9.81 -1.79 17.28
CA LYS A 116 -11.23 -2.17 17.23
C LYS A 116 -11.47 -3.56 16.63
N THR A 117 -10.54 -4.05 15.82
CA THR A 117 -10.62 -5.38 15.19
C THR A 117 -9.96 -6.46 16.05
N VAL A 118 -8.96 -6.09 16.87
CA VAL A 118 -8.24 -6.97 17.80
C VAL A 118 -9.15 -7.49 18.90
N ASP A 119 -10.03 -6.64 19.44
CA ASP A 119 -11.05 -7.02 20.43
C ASP A 119 -12.00 -8.13 19.94
N GLU A 120 -12.14 -8.32 18.62
CA GLU A 120 -13.02 -9.32 18.02
C GLU A 120 -12.32 -10.69 17.78
N GLN A 121 -10.98 -10.80 17.88
CA GLN A 121 -10.22 -11.97 17.35
C GLN A 121 -9.12 -12.59 18.23
N LEU A 122 -8.95 -12.22 19.51
CA LEU A 122 -7.69 -12.52 20.21
C LEU A 122 -7.40 -14.02 20.55
N SER A 123 -6.34 -14.58 19.96
CA SER A 123 -5.20 -15.24 20.66
C SER A 123 -4.12 -15.70 19.68
N LEU A 124 -2.97 -15.02 19.64
CA LEU A 124 -1.78 -15.45 18.87
C LEU A 124 -0.90 -16.47 19.60
N THR A 125 -1.16 -16.73 20.89
CA THR A 125 -0.29 -17.60 21.69
C THR A 125 -1.08 -18.58 22.54
N THR A 126 -1.01 -19.87 22.17
CA THR A 126 -1.45 -21.02 22.97
C THR A 126 -0.49 -21.35 24.12
N SER A 127 0.56 -20.56 24.34
CA SER A 127 1.56 -20.78 25.39
C SER A 127 1.74 -19.47 26.17
N GLY A 128 1.48 -19.50 27.48
CA GLY A 128 1.53 -18.34 28.40
C GLY A 128 2.92 -17.74 28.63
N ALA A 129 3.71 -17.56 27.57
CA ALA A 129 5.06 -17.01 27.61
C ALA A 129 5.08 -15.47 27.51
N LEU A 130 4.06 -14.84 26.92
CA LEU A 130 3.95 -13.39 26.79
C LEU A 130 2.91 -12.86 27.80
N ASP A 131 3.20 -11.70 28.40
CA ASP A 131 2.18 -10.97 29.15
C ASP A 131 1.08 -10.44 28.21
N THR A 132 -0.08 -10.15 28.80
CA THR A 132 -1.28 -9.75 28.06
C THR A 132 -1.06 -8.49 27.22
N GLU A 133 -0.31 -7.52 27.74
CA GLU A 133 -0.03 -6.25 27.07
C GLU A 133 0.85 -6.46 25.82
N THR A 134 1.96 -7.19 25.98
CA THR A 134 2.85 -7.55 24.88
C THR A 134 2.12 -8.34 23.79
N ASN A 135 1.30 -9.32 24.18
CA ASN A 135 0.51 -10.09 23.23
C ASN A 135 -0.51 -9.20 22.49
N HIS A 136 -1.22 -8.34 23.21
CA HIS A 136 -2.19 -7.41 22.61
C HIS A 136 -1.53 -6.47 21.59
N ALA A 137 -0.35 -5.91 21.91
CA ALA A 137 0.41 -5.06 21.00
C ALA A 137 0.82 -5.80 19.72
N LEU A 138 1.28 -7.05 19.84
CA LEU A 138 1.64 -7.87 18.68
C LEU A 138 0.42 -8.23 17.82
N VAL A 139 -0.72 -8.56 18.43
CA VAL A 139 -1.97 -8.79 17.68
C VAL A 139 -2.37 -7.52 16.94
N ALA A 140 -2.38 -6.36 17.61
CA ALA A 140 -2.70 -5.08 16.98
C ALA A 140 -1.77 -4.75 15.82
N TRP A 141 -0.47 -5.04 15.96
CA TRP A 141 0.50 -4.87 14.89
C TRP A 141 0.24 -5.78 13.68
N ILE A 142 -0.05 -7.07 13.91
CA ILE A 142 -0.43 -8.00 12.82
C ILE A 142 -1.70 -7.55 12.13
N THR A 143 -2.74 -7.22 12.88
CA THR A 143 -4.02 -6.74 12.35
C THR A 143 -3.82 -5.46 11.54
N ARG A 144 -2.97 -4.53 12.01
CA ARG A 144 -2.63 -3.31 11.27
C ARG A 144 -1.97 -3.62 9.93
N MET A 145 -1.00 -4.54 9.90
CA MET A 145 -0.38 -4.98 8.64
C MET A 145 -1.40 -5.64 7.70
N GLN A 146 -2.31 -6.46 8.22
CA GLN A 146 -3.39 -7.07 7.43
C GLN A 146 -4.35 -6.02 6.84
N LEU A 147 -4.70 -5.00 7.62
CA LEU A 147 -5.57 -3.91 7.15
C LEU A 147 -4.89 -3.07 6.06
N VAL A 148 -3.60 -2.76 6.21
CA VAL A 148 -2.85 -2.08 5.13
C VAL A 148 -2.75 -2.97 3.89
N LEU A 149 -2.53 -4.26 4.09
CA LEU A 149 -2.44 -5.24 3.00
C LEU A 149 -3.77 -5.39 2.25
N SER A 150 -4.91 -5.35 2.95
CA SER A 150 -6.24 -5.52 2.33
C SER A 150 -6.64 -4.37 1.41
N LEU A 151 -6.06 -3.17 1.60
CA LEU A 151 -6.29 -2.02 0.73
C LEU A 151 -5.58 -2.12 -0.63
N SER A 152 -4.48 -2.87 -0.69
CA SER A 152 -3.66 -2.99 -1.91
C SER A 152 -2.88 -4.31 -1.96
N PRO A 153 -3.56 -5.47 -1.93
CA PRO A 153 -2.91 -6.76 -1.74
C PRO A 153 -1.98 -7.13 -2.89
N GLN A 154 -2.40 -6.87 -4.13
CA GLN A 154 -1.59 -7.12 -5.33
C GLN A 154 -0.36 -6.22 -5.37
N ASN A 155 -0.52 -4.91 -5.17
CA ASN A 155 0.60 -3.96 -5.22
C ASN A 155 1.68 -4.25 -4.18
N ILE A 156 1.30 -4.77 -3.01
CA ILE A 156 2.26 -5.12 -1.96
C ILE A 156 2.86 -6.50 -2.25
N LEU A 157 2.04 -7.54 -2.42
CA LEU A 157 2.55 -8.91 -2.54
C LEU A 157 3.37 -9.13 -3.81
N LEU A 158 3.00 -8.55 -4.96
CA LEU A 158 3.77 -8.70 -6.20
C LEU A 158 5.20 -8.14 -6.06
N ARG A 159 5.39 -7.08 -5.27
CA ARG A 159 6.70 -6.45 -5.04
C ARG A 159 7.54 -7.19 -4.02
N LEU A 160 6.86 -7.83 -3.06
CA LEU A 160 7.50 -8.62 -2.01
C LEU A 160 7.77 -10.06 -2.44
N MET A 161 7.11 -10.59 -3.46
CA MET A 161 7.36 -11.93 -3.95
C MET A 161 8.63 -11.99 -4.81
N VAL A 162 9.43 -13.02 -4.58
CA VAL A 162 10.62 -13.42 -5.30
C VAL A 162 10.33 -14.76 -5.96
N ASP A 163 10.62 -14.87 -7.25
CA ASP A 163 10.41 -16.07 -8.08
C ASP A 163 8.97 -16.63 -8.03
N GLY A 164 8.00 -15.78 -7.70
CA GLY A 164 6.58 -16.14 -7.61
C GLY A 164 6.20 -17.10 -6.47
N ARG A 165 7.14 -17.44 -5.57
CA ARG A 165 6.89 -18.43 -4.50
C ARG A 165 7.30 -17.96 -3.12
N ASN A 166 8.39 -17.20 -3.03
CA ASN A 166 8.99 -16.82 -1.75
C ASN A 166 8.79 -15.34 -1.49
N LEU A 167 8.73 -14.93 -0.23
CA LEU A 167 8.78 -13.51 0.13
C LEU A 167 10.23 -13.05 0.22
N ASP A 168 10.48 -11.78 -0.10
CA ASP A 168 11.79 -11.17 0.01
C ASP A 168 12.29 -11.25 1.46
N GLY A 169 13.49 -11.79 1.63
CA GLY A 169 14.09 -12.00 2.95
C GLY A 169 14.28 -10.70 3.75
N SER A 170 14.34 -9.55 3.09
CA SER A 170 14.45 -8.25 3.75
C SER A 170 13.20 -7.90 4.55
N VAL A 171 12.01 -8.38 4.15
CA VAL A 171 10.77 -8.20 4.93
C VAL A 171 10.86 -8.94 6.25
N LEU A 172 11.26 -10.22 6.19
CA LEU A 172 11.45 -11.04 7.38
C LEU A 172 12.52 -10.43 8.29
N GLN A 173 13.69 -10.06 7.74
CA GLN A 173 14.75 -9.44 8.51
C GLN A 173 14.30 -8.13 9.17
N LEU A 174 13.60 -7.26 8.43
CA LEU A 174 13.11 -5.99 8.96
C LEU A 174 12.12 -6.22 10.10
N ALA A 175 11.13 -7.09 9.89
CA ALA A 175 10.15 -7.43 10.90
C ALA A 175 10.81 -8.09 12.13
N THR A 176 11.83 -8.93 11.95
CA THR A 176 12.52 -9.58 13.07
C THR A 176 13.29 -8.57 13.91
N PHE A 177 13.96 -7.59 13.29
CA PHE A 177 14.62 -6.52 14.05
C PHE A 177 13.61 -5.64 14.78
N VAL A 178 12.48 -5.30 14.15
CA VAL A 178 11.40 -4.54 14.79
C VAL A 178 10.82 -5.28 16.00
N VAL A 179 10.57 -6.59 15.89
CA VAL A 179 10.10 -7.40 17.02
C VAL A 179 11.16 -7.53 18.10
N ALA A 180 12.44 -7.66 17.73
CA ALA A 180 13.54 -7.72 18.69
C ALA A 180 13.64 -6.43 19.51
N GLU A 181 13.59 -5.29 18.84
CA GLU A 181 13.62 -3.98 19.51
C GLU A 181 12.39 -3.77 20.38
N PHE A 182 11.20 -4.16 19.91
CA PHE A 182 9.98 -4.14 20.72
C PHE A 182 10.13 -4.96 22.00
N PHE A 183 10.69 -6.17 21.91
CA PHE A 183 10.93 -6.97 23.11
C PHE A 183 12.01 -6.37 24.02
N GLU A 184 13.05 -5.73 23.49
CA GLU A 184 14.03 -4.99 24.29
C GLU A 184 13.38 -3.84 25.06
N GLN A 185 12.48 -3.07 24.43
CA GLN A 185 11.69 -2.02 25.10
C GLN A 185 10.79 -2.57 26.23
N HIS A 186 10.42 -3.84 26.18
CA HIS A 186 9.62 -4.54 27.19
C HIS A 186 10.46 -5.43 28.14
N ASN A 187 11.78 -5.17 28.24
CA ASN A 187 12.73 -5.90 29.10
C ASN A 187 12.84 -7.40 28.81
N ARG A 188 12.61 -7.81 27.56
CA ARG A 188 12.65 -9.21 27.09
C ARG A 188 13.64 -9.38 25.92
N SER A 189 14.92 -9.08 26.10
CA SER A 189 15.90 -9.30 25.02
C SER A 189 16.06 -10.81 24.72
N ALA A 190 15.98 -11.16 23.44
CA ALA A 190 16.25 -12.50 22.94
C ALA A 190 17.14 -12.43 21.69
N PRO A 191 18.01 -13.43 21.48
CA PRO A 191 18.84 -13.47 20.27
C PRO A 191 17.98 -13.63 19.02
N PHE A 192 18.47 -13.06 17.90
CA PHE A 192 17.76 -13.00 16.62
C PHE A 192 17.21 -14.36 16.17
N GLU A 193 17.99 -15.43 16.35
CA GLU A 193 17.64 -16.80 15.93
C GLU A 193 16.43 -17.36 16.68
N LYS A 194 16.14 -16.86 17.88
CA LYS A 194 14.96 -17.24 18.66
C LYS A 194 13.72 -16.42 18.29
N ILE A 195 13.92 -15.18 17.83
CA ILE A 195 12.83 -14.28 17.45
C ILE A 195 12.35 -14.57 16.04
N GLN A 196 13.27 -14.90 15.13
CA GLN A 196 12.96 -15.11 13.71
C GLN A 196 11.82 -16.11 13.45
N PRO A 197 11.73 -17.29 14.10
CA PRO A 197 10.61 -18.23 13.88
C PRO A 197 9.24 -17.66 14.32
N LEU A 198 9.24 -16.88 15.39
CA LEU A 198 8.04 -16.18 15.86
C LEU A 198 7.62 -15.12 14.84
N THR A 199 8.56 -14.27 14.40
CA THR A 199 8.30 -13.27 13.37
C THR A 199 7.80 -13.91 12.07
N ALA A 200 8.38 -15.04 11.66
CA ALA A 200 7.94 -15.76 10.47
C ALA A 200 6.48 -16.21 10.59
N SER A 201 6.09 -16.74 11.76
CA SER A 201 4.69 -17.11 12.05
C SER A 201 3.76 -15.89 12.00
N MET A 202 4.20 -14.75 12.53
CA MET A 202 3.44 -13.49 12.50
C MET A 202 3.25 -12.98 11.07
N LEU A 203 4.32 -12.95 10.27
CA LEU A 203 4.25 -12.56 8.86
C LEU A 203 3.41 -13.56 8.04
N GLN A 204 3.46 -14.85 8.35
CA GLN A 204 2.56 -15.82 7.75
C GLN A 204 1.10 -15.47 8.05
N ALA A 205 0.76 -15.12 9.28
CA ALA A 205 -0.59 -14.66 9.62
C ALA A 205 -1.00 -13.40 8.84
N VAL A 206 -0.06 -12.48 8.58
CA VAL A 206 -0.31 -11.29 7.75
C VAL A 206 -0.58 -11.66 6.29
N PHE A 207 0.29 -12.47 5.67
CA PHE A 207 0.27 -12.66 4.21
C PHE A 207 -0.64 -13.81 3.76
N GLN A 208 -0.75 -14.88 4.53
CA GLN A 208 -1.46 -16.11 4.14
C GLN A 208 -2.88 -15.85 3.61
N PRO A 209 -3.71 -14.97 4.20
CA PRO A 209 -5.06 -14.71 3.69
C PRO A 209 -5.10 -14.16 2.25
N PHE A 210 -4.03 -13.51 1.82
CA PHE A 210 -3.95 -12.78 0.55
C PHE A 210 -3.12 -13.51 -0.52
N MET A 211 -2.32 -14.51 -0.13
CA MET A 211 -1.47 -15.29 -1.04
C MET A 211 -2.20 -15.94 -2.23
N PRO A 212 -3.41 -16.50 -2.10
CA PRO A 212 -4.12 -17.08 -3.25
C PRO A 212 -4.40 -16.04 -4.35
N GLN A 213 -4.78 -14.83 -3.97
CA GLN A 213 -5.08 -13.75 -4.91
C GLN A 213 -3.81 -13.23 -5.60
N ALA A 214 -2.71 -13.08 -4.86
CA ALA A 214 -1.43 -12.64 -5.42
C ALA A 214 -0.84 -13.67 -6.39
N ARG A 215 -0.93 -14.96 -6.08
CA ARG A 215 -0.47 -16.03 -6.98
C ARG A 215 -1.25 -16.05 -8.29
N LYS A 216 -2.57 -15.86 -8.23
CA LYS A 216 -3.40 -15.75 -9.43
C LYS A 216 -2.96 -14.57 -10.30
N ALA A 217 -2.76 -13.39 -9.71
CA ALA A 217 -2.30 -12.20 -10.43
C ALA A 217 -0.90 -12.37 -11.06
N LEU A 218 0.02 -13.08 -10.39
CA LEU A 218 1.34 -13.41 -10.96
C LEU A 218 1.23 -14.31 -12.20
N SER A 219 0.39 -15.34 -12.13
CA SER A 219 0.18 -16.25 -13.26
C SER A 219 -0.43 -15.51 -14.46
N GLU A 220 -1.34 -14.58 -14.23
CA GLU A 220 -1.95 -13.75 -15.28
C GLU A 220 -0.90 -12.83 -15.93
N GLN A 221 -0.04 -12.16 -15.15
CA GLN A 221 1.06 -11.35 -15.69
C GLN A 221 2.09 -12.15 -16.50
N GLN A 222 2.37 -13.40 -16.08
CA GLN A 222 3.30 -14.27 -16.80
C GLN A 222 2.70 -14.80 -18.11
N ALA A 223 1.39 -15.07 -18.15
CA ALA A 223 0.70 -15.46 -19.37
C ALA A 223 0.67 -14.28 -20.37
N GLU A 224 0.33 -13.07 -19.91
CA GLU A 224 0.33 -11.88 -20.76
C GLU A 224 1.71 -11.51 -21.29
N ALA A 225 2.79 -11.74 -20.52
CA ALA A 225 4.15 -11.48 -20.98
C ALA A 225 4.67 -12.54 -21.98
N GLY A 226 4.21 -13.78 -21.87
CA GLY A 226 4.58 -14.87 -22.78
C GLY A 226 3.98 -14.75 -24.18
N ASP A 227 2.79 -14.14 -24.30
CA ASP A 227 2.10 -13.97 -25.59
C ASP A 227 2.74 -12.90 -26.50
N TYR A 228 3.69 -12.09 -26.02
CA TYR A 228 4.42 -11.09 -26.83
C TYR A 228 5.80 -11.56 -27.32
N GLU A 229 6.31 -12.71 -26.85
CA GLU A 229 7.63 -13.24 -27.28
C GLU A 229 7.54 -14.26 -28.43
N GLU A 230 6.33 -14.67 -28.86
CA GLU A 230 6.12 -15.50 -30.05
C GLU A 230 5.63 -14.67 -31.25
N ASP A 231 6.50 -13.82 -31.81
CA ASP A 231 6.39 -13.47 -33.23
C ASP A 231 7.72 -13.72 -33.95
N PRO A 232 8.08 -14.99 -34.21
CA PRO A 232 9.25 -15.34 -35.00
C PRO A 232 8.89 -15.37 -36.49
N GLN A 233 8.33 -14.29 -37.06
CA GLN A 233 8.13 -14.20 -38.52
C GLN A 233 8.35 -12.78 -39.06
N ASN A 234 9.61 -12.32 -39.10
CA ASN A 234 10.07 -11.53 -40.25
C ASN A 234 11.61 -11.58 -40.41
N THR A 235 12.11 -12.71 -40.92
CA THR A 235 13.39 -12.81 -41.65
C THR A 235 13.22 -13.74 -42.83
#